data_AF-A0A371QUT2-F1
#
_entry.id   AF-A0A371QUT2-F1
#
_cell.length_a   1.000
_cell.length_b   1.000
_cell.length_c   1.000
_cell.angle_alpha   90.00
_cell.angle_beta   90.00
_cell.angle_gamma   90.00
#
_symmetry.space_group_name_H-M   'P 1'
#
loop_
_entity.id
_entity.type
_entity.pdbx_description
1 polymer ?
#
loop_
_entity_poly.entity_id
_entity_poly.type
_entity_poly.pdbx_seq_one_letter_code
_entity_poly.pdbx_strand_id
1 'polypeptide(L)' 'MYRVYLNPKEERVLVTKFKIVENGWALIGKYASWEKAYKKAVYLANKLDYILEWFLEDQIEHALQVFKN' A
#
# COMPACT_ATOMS: atom_id res chain seq x y z
N MET A 1 -3.64 9.86 6.91
CA MET A 1 -2.45 9.12 7.40
C MET A 1 -2.30 7.85 6.59
N TYR A 2 -1.11 7.59 6.07
CA TYR A 2 -0.77 6.43 5.26
C TYR A 2 -0.12 5.35 6.12
N ARG A 3 -0.35 4.10 5.77
CA ARG A 3 0.15 2.91 6.45
C ARG A 3 0.92 2.06 5.44
N VAL A 4 2.00 1.46 5.91
CA VAL A 4 2.80 0.51 5.15
C VAL A 4 2.66 -0.84 5.82
N TYR A 5 2.14 -1.82 5.10
CA TYR A 5 2.05 -3.20 5.55
C TYR A 5 3.04 -4.08 4.78
N LEU A 6 3.44 -5.18 5.41
CA LEU A 6 4.24 -6.24 4.83
C LEU A 6 3.46 -7.54 4.95
N ASN A 7 3.41 -8.32 3.88
CA ASN A 7 2.93 -9.69 3.90
C ASN A 7 4.06 -10.61 3.47
N PRO A 8 4.80 -11.22 4.42
CA PRO A 8 5.91 -12.11 4.09
C PRO A 8 5.47 -13.41 3.41
N LYS A 9 4.22 -13.86 3.64
CA LYS A 9 3.70 -15.09 3.06
C LYS A 9 3.44 -14.94 1.56
N GLU A 10 2.99 -13.76 1.14
CA GLU A 10 2.71 -13.43 -0.26
C GLU A 10 3.79 -12.56 -0.90
N GLU A 11 4.90 -12.32 -0.20
CA GLU A 11 6.02 -11.51 -0.71
C GLU A 11 5.58 -10.12 -1.20
N ARG A 12 4.75 -9.45 -0.39
CA ARG A 12 4.07 -8.21 -0.75
C ARG A 12 4.28 -7.08 0.25
N VAL A 13 4.32 -5.86 -0.26
CA VAL A 13 4.36 -4.62 0.53
C VAL A 13 3.20 -3.74 0.08
N LEU A 14 2.39 -3.26 1.01
CA LEU A 14 1.19 -2.47 0.70
C LEU A 14 1.27 -1.07 1.30
N VAL A 15 0.99 -0.05 0.49
CA VAL A 15 0.72 1.33 0.95
C VAL A 15 -0.77 1.65 0.85
N THR A 16 -1.38 2.06 1.97
CA THR A 16 -2.83 2.38 2.02
C THR A 16 -3.19 3.37 3.13
N LYS A 17 -4.31 4.09 3.01
CA LYS A 17 -4.88 4.87 4.12
C LYS A 17 -5.76 4.02 5.05
N PHE A 18 -6.11 2.80 4.65
CA PHE A 18 -7.00 1.93 5.43
C PHE A 18 -6.26 1.10 6.48
N LYS A 19 -6.99 0.73 7.53
CA LYS A 19 -6.50 -0.27 8.48
C LYS A 19 -6.81 -1.65 7.90
N ILE A 20 -5.79 -2.48 7.72
CA ILE A 20 -5.93 -3.87 7.33
C ILE A 20 -5.94 -4.71 8.60
N VAL A 21 -6.91 -5.62 8.71
CA VAL A 21 -7.08 -6.55 9.84
C VAL A 21 -6.94 -8.01 9.43
N GLU A 22 -6.69 -8.26 8.15
CA GLU A 22 -6.53 -9.59 7.58
C GLU A 22 -5.22 -10.25 8.03
N ASN A 23 -5.28 -11.57 8.22
CA ASN A 23 -4.11 -12.38 8.59
C ASN A 23 -3.02 -12.31 7.51
N GLY A 24 -1.77 -12.23 7.95
CA GLY A 24 -0.59 -12.16 7.06
C GLY A 24 -0.05 -10.76 6.85
N TRP A 25 -0.86 -9.71 7.04
CA TRP A 25 -0.42 -8.32 6.93
C TRP A 25 0.10 -7.77 8.26
N ALA A 26 1.40 -7.49 8.32
CA ALA A 26 2.05 -6.83 9.45
C ALA A 26 2.20 -5.32 9.18
N LEU A 27 1.70 -4.47 10.09
CA LEU A 27 1.90 -3.03 9.99
C LEU A 27 3.36 -2.68 10.31
N ILE A 28 4.08 -2.14 9.33
CA ILE A 28 5.49 -1.75 9.48
C ILE A 28 5.64 -0.27 9.86
N GLY A 29 4.70 0.58 9.44
CA GLY A 29 4.80 2.00 9.73
C GLY A 29 3.55 2.81 9.41
N LYS A 30 3.47 3.97 10.06
CA LYS A 30 2.46 5.01 9.83
C LYS A 30 3.17 6.30 9.43
N TYR A 31 2.64 6.98 8.42
CA TYR A 31 3.25 8.18 7.86
C TYR A 31 2.19 9.26 7.61
N ALA A 32 2.54 10.51 7.90
CA ALA A 32 1.65 11.64 7.66
C ALA A 32 1.48 11.93 6.16
N SER A 33 2.53 11.73 5.35
CA SER A 33 2.51 11.97 3.90
C SER A 33 2.59 10.68 3.09
N TRP A 34 1.96 10.70 1.91
CA TRP A 34 2.01 9.60 0.94
C TRP A 34 3.45 9.32 0.52
N GLU A 35 4.20 10.38 0.18
CA GLU A 35 5.58 10.27 -0.30
C GLU A 35 6.49 9.53 0.70
N LYS A 36 6.36 9.81 2.00
CA LYS A 36 7.16 9.12 3.04
C LYS A 36 6.77 7.65 3.16
N ALA A 37 5.48 7.33 3.09
CA ALA A 37 5.00 5.94 3.09
C ALA A 37 5.49 5.19 1.86
N TYR A 38 5.35 5.80 0.68
CA TYR A 38 5.75 5.22 -0.60
C TYR A 38 7.25 4.95 -0.65
N LYS A 39 8.10 5.93 -0.28
CA LYS A 39 9.56 5.71 -0.20
C LYS A 39 9.93 4.57 0.74
N LYS A 40 9.25 4.45 1.90
CA LYS A 40 9.48 3.31 2.80
C LYS A 40 9.09 2.00 2.15
N ALA A 41 7.94 1.95 1.48
CA ALA A 41 7.43 0.75 0.87
C ALA A 41 8.31 0.28 -0.31
N VAL A 42 8.75 1.18 -1.18
CA VAL A 42 9.74 0.91 -2.24
C VAL A 42 11.03 0.35 -1.64
N TYR A 43 11.55 0.96 -0.57
CA TYR A 43 12.75 0.45 0.10
C TYR A 43 12.57 -0.99 0.60
N LEU A 44 11.42 -1.30 1.21
CA LEU A 44 11.13 -2.65 1.72
C LEU A 44 10.98 -3.65 0.58
N ALA A 45 10.22 -3.29 -0.46
CA ALA A 45 9.99 -4.11 -1.64
C ALA A 45 11.32 -4.49 -2.31
N ASN A 46 12.16 -3.50 -2.61
CA ASN A 46 13.47 -3.74 -3.22
C ASN A 46 14.41 -4.57 -2.33
N LYS A 47 14.39 -4.33 -1.00
CA LYS A 47 15.29 -5.03 -0.08
C LYS A 47 14.93 -6.50 0.11
N LEU A 48 13.64 -6.81 0.03
CA LEU A 48 13.10 -8.16 0.27
C LEU A 48 12.78 -8.92 -1.02
N ASP A 49 12.96 -8.28 -2.18
CA ASP A 49 12.50 -8.77 -3.48
C ASP A 49 10.98 -9.04 -3.52
N TYR A 50 10.22 -8.13 -2.91
CA TYR A 50 8.77 -8.23 -2.76
C TYR A 50 8.05 -7.32 -3.76
N ILE A 51 6.81 -7.67 -4.09
CA ILE A 51 5.94 -6.86 -4.93
C ILE A 51 5.40 -5.67 -4.12
N LEU A 52 5.56 -4.47 -4.67
CA LEU A 52 4.95 -3.26 -4.12
C LEU A 52 3.52 -3.09 -4.67
N GLU A 53 2.54 -3.14 -3.78
CA GLU A 53 1.16 -2.77 -4.03
C GLU A 53 0.85 -1.39 -3.45
N TRP A 54 0.08 -0.61 -4.21
CA TRP A 54 -0.52 0.62 -3.71
C TRP A 54 -1.99 0.70 -4.09
N PHE A 55 -2.79 1.23 -3.18
CA PHE A 55 -4.14 1.69 -3.51
C PHE A 55 -4.10 3.22 -3.63
N LEU A 56 -4.22 3.73 -4.86
CA LEU A 56 -4.50 5.14 -5.11
C LEU A 56 -6.01 5.31 -5.18
N GLU A 57 -6.60 5.81 -4.08
CA GLU A 57 -8.04 6.09 -3.97
C GLU A 57 -8.55 6.94 -5.15
N ASP A 58 -7.78 7.98 -5.53
CA ASP A 58 -8.16 8.92 -6.60
C ASP A 58 -8.23 8.27 -8.00
N GLN A 59 -7.51 7.16 -8.23
CA GLN A 59 -7.55 6.44 -9.50
C GLN A 59 -8.78 5.53 -9.62
N ILE A 60 -9.29 5.02 -8.48
CA ILE A 60 -10.46 4.15 -8.47
C ILE A 60 -11.74 4.96 -8.67
N GLU A 61 -11.88 6.14 -8.07
CA GLU A 61 -13.03 7.02 -8.34
C GLU A 61 -13.07 7.47 -9.80
N HIS A 62 -11.92 7.85 -10.38
CA HIS A 62 -11.85 8.18 -11.81
C HIS A 62 -12.17 6.98 -12.71
N ALA A 63 -11.60 5.80 -12.43
CA ALA A 63 -11.87 4.61 -13.22
C ALA A 63 -13.36 4.20 -13.14
N LEU A 64 -13.95 4.22 -11.95
CA LEU A 64 -15.37 3.87 -11.76
C LEU A 64 -16.33 4.92 -12.32
N GLN A 65 -15.94 6.19 -12.41
CA GLN A 65 -16.72 7.21 -13.12
C GLN A 65 -16.66 7.03 -14.65
N VAL A 66 -15.51 6.60 -15.20
CA VAL A 66 -15.38 6.31 -16.64
C VAL A 66 -16.29 5.17 -17.08
N PHE A 67 -16.55 4.17 -16.24
CA PHE A 67 -17.46 3.05 -16.56
C PHE A 67 -18.95 3.36 -16.34
N LYS A 68 -19.30 4.53 -15.80
CA LYS A 68 -20.70 4.94 -15.57
C LYS A 68 -21.25 5.90 -16.62
N ASN A 69 -20.46 6.27 -17.64
CA ASN A 69 -20.86 7.11 -18.76
C ASN A 69 -20.91 6.32 -20.07
#